data_AF-A0A316QL65-F1
#
_entry.id   AF-A0A316QL65-F1
#
_cell.length_a   1.000
_cell.length_b   1.000
_cell.length_c   1.000
_cell.angle_alpha   90.00
_cell.angle_beta   90.00
_cell.angle_gamma   90.00
#
_symmetry.space_group_name_H-M   'P 1'
#
loop_
_entity.id
_entity.type
_entity.pdbx_description
1 polymer ?
#
loop_
_entity_poly.entity_id
_entity_poly.type
_entity_poly.pdbx_seq_one_letter_code
_entity_poly.pdbx_strand_id
1 'polypeptide(L)'
;MLKGWAEKMTVIRGATTIEKDCKEEISLSVKELLDEIFRENHLKKEEVRSVIFSLTTDIHSYHPAKAARESGYDFCPLFACTEPDIEGGLKLCIRVMVSIEPADGLRDVKHVYLKGAKGLRQDISSVYNIALDGPAGSGKSTIAKILADDYHILYLDTGAMYRACALAALRRGINPQADSEVKNLIGTIDVKVEYRDGTQHTLLDGEDVSEAIRKNEVSMAASNISAHRAVREKMVEMQRKIAKEMSCVLDGRDIGSAVLPDAKFKFYVTADSKVRAMRRFKELTERGQKVDFETLHREILQRDKQDSEREFSPLKQADDAVVVDTSHLGIDEAVAKIKALIQSKI
;
A
#
# COMPACT_ATOMS: atom_id res chain seq x y z
N MET A 1 9.62 36.21 -27.04
CA MET A 1 8.17 36.39 -26.82
C MET A 1 7.43 35.08 -26.45
N LEU A 2 8.10 34.09 -25.83
CA LEU A 2 7.49 32.79 -25.45
C LEU A 2 7.57 32.47 -23.94
N LYS A 3 8.20 33.31 -23.12
CA LYS A 3 8.43 33.04 -21.69
C LYS A 3 7.19 33.26 -20.79
N GLY A 4 6.12 33.87 -21.28
CA GLY A 4 4.93 34.19 -20.46
C GLY A 4 3.74 33.23 -20.60
N TRP A 5 3.79 32.26 -21.53
CA TRP A 5 2.64 31.37 -21.81
C TRP A 5 2.60 30.13 -20.90
N ALA A 6 3.73 29.69 -20.37
CA ALA A 6 3.82 28.44 -19.60
C ALA A 6 3.41 28.58 -18.13
N GLU A 7 3.27 29.79 -17.60
CA GLU A 7 3.10 30.04 -16.15
C GLU A 7 1.63 30.08 -15.68
N LYS A 8 0.65 29.89 -16.58
CA LYS A 8 -0.78 30.06 -16.26
C LYS A 8 -1.71 28.92 -16.64
N MET A 9 -1.23 27.88 -17.33
CA MET A 9 -2.07 26.75 -17.71
C MET A 9 -2.05 25.65 -16.64
N THR A 10 -3.21 25.11 -16.32
CA THR A 10 -3.39 23.95 -15.44
C THR A 10 -4.32 22.94 -16.13
N VAL A 11 -4.22 21.67 -15.77
CA VAL A 11 -4.98 20.59 -16.43
C VAL A 11 -5.79 19.82 -15.40
N ILE A 12 -7.09 19.69 -15.66
CA ILE A 12 -7.99 18.85 -14.86
C ILE A 12 -8.22 17.55 -15.61
N ARG A 13 -7.92 16.44 -14.95
CA ARG A 13 -8.28 15.09 -15.41
C ARG A 13 -9.65 14.70 -14.85
N GLY A 14 -10.37 13.91 -15.60
CA GLY A 14 -11.50 13.17 -15.07
C GLY A 14 -11.82 11.91 -15.86
N ALA A 15 -12.66 11.06 -15.29
CA ALA A 15 -13.14 9.87 -15.97
C ALA A 15 -14.46 9.37 -15.37
N THR A 16 -15.22 8.63 -16.18
CA THR A 16 -16.43 7.93 -15.77
C THR A 16 -16.56 6.62 -16.55
N THR A 17 -17.37 5.70 -16.05
CA THR A 17 -17.79 4.50 -16.81
C THR A 17 -19.25 4.61 -17.22
N ILE A 18 -19.63 3.90 -18.28
CA ILE A 18 -21.02 3.71 -18.68
C ILE A 18 -21.43 2.26 -18.42
N GLU A 19 -22.70 2.03 -18.10
CA GLU A 19 -23.22 0.66 -17.91
C GLU A 19 -23.47 -0.06 -19.25
N LYS A 20 -23.79 0.71 -20.28
CA LYS A 20 -24.11 0.21 -21.61
C LYS A 20 -23.66 1.21 -22.68
N ASP A 21 -23.12 0.69 -23.78
CA ASP A 21 -22.82 1.48 -24.98
C ASP A 21 -24.11 1.88 -25.71
N CYS A 22 -24.74 2.98 -25.27
CA CYS A 22 -25.81 3.65 -26.01
C CYS A 22 -25.70 5.18 -25.89
N LYS A 23 -26.30 5.88 -26.86
CA LYS A 23 -26.24 7.35 -26.96
C LYS A 23 -26.70 8.03 -25.67
N GLU A 24 -27.79 7.56 -25.09
CA GLU A 24 -28.42 8.16 -23.91
C GLU A 24 -27.48 8.10 -22.71
N GLU A 25 -26.87 6.93 -22.46
CA GLU A 25 -25.95 6.71 -21.33
C GLU A 25 -24.64 7.49 -21.49
N ILE A 26 -24.08 7.52 -22.71
CA ILE A 26 -22.88 8.32 -23.02
C ILE A 26 -23.17 9.80 -22.81
N SER A 27 -24.31 10.29 -23.29
CA SER A 27 -24.69 11.70 -23.18
C SER A 27 -24.88 12.12 -21.72
N LEU A 28 -25.58 11.29 -20.94
CA LEU A 28 -25.79 11.52 -19.51
C LEU A 28 -24.45 11.53 -18.76
N SER A 29 -23.60 10.52 -18.98
CA SER A 29 -22.34 10.36 -18.24
C SER A 29 -21.31 11.43 -18.60
N VAL A 30 -21.24 11.87 -19.86
CA VAL A 30 -20.37 12.98 -20.27
C VAL A 30 -20.82 14.28 -19.62
N LYS A 31 -22.13 14.56 -19.61
CA LYS A 31 -22.67 15.74 -18.96
C LYS A 31 -22.37 15.74 -17.45
N GLU A 32 -22.69 14.64 -16.77
CA GLU A 32 -22.44 14.46 -15.34
C GLU A 32 -20.96 14.69 -15.00
N LEU A 33 -20.05 14.10 -15.76
CA LEU A 33 -18.61 14.26 -15.56
C LEU A 33 -18.14 15.70 -15.69
N LEU A 34 -18.58 16.42 -16.73
CA LEU A 34 -18.19 17.81 -16.93
C LEU A 34 -18.83 18.76 -15.92
N ASP A 35 -20.11 18.56 -15.58
CA ASP A 35 -20.82 19.36 -14.58
C ASP A 35 -20.09 19.25 -13.23
N GLU A 36 -19.67 18.03 -12.86
CA GLU A 36 -18.92 17.78 -11.64
C GLU A 36 -17.53 18.41 -11.65
N ILE A 37 -16.80 18.32 -12.77
CA ILE A 37 -15.50 19.00 -12.94
C ILE A 37 -15.64 20.51 -12.71
N PHE A 38 -16.67 21.12 -13.30
CA PHE A 38 -16.93 22.55 -13.16
C PHE A 38 -17.28 22.91 -11.71
N ARG A 39 -18.12 22.10 -11.07
CA ARG A 39 -18.56 22.28 -9.68
C ARG A 39 -17.40 22.20 -8.69
N GLU A 40 -16.61 21.14 -8.73
CA GLU A 40 -15.52 20.88 -7.77
C GLU A 40 -14.37 21.89 -7.89
N ASN A 41 -14.16 22.46 -9.08
CA ASN A 41 -13.07 23.39 -9.36
C ASN A 41 -13.53 24.86 -9.45
N HIS A 42 -14.81 25.12 -9.23
CA HIS A 42 -15.45 26.44 -9.38
C HIS A 42 -15.08 27.11 -10.71
N LEU A 43 -15.09 26.33 -11.80
CA LEU A 43 -14.63 26.81 -13.12
C LEU A 43 -15.63 27.76 -13.75
N LYS A 44 -15.09 28.79 -14.38
CA LYS A 44 -15.83 29.65 -15.30
C LYS A 44 -15.55 29.25 -16.74
N LYS A 45 -16.52 29.46 -17.64
CA LYS A 45 -16.41 29.03 -19.05
C LYS A 45 -15.20 29.67 -19.75
N GLU A 46 -14.88 30.91 -19.39
CA GLU A 46 -13.80 31.70 -19.98
C GLU A 46 -12.40 31.20 -19.60
N GLU A 47 -12.29 30.40 -18.53
CA GLU A 47 -11.04 29.78 -18.07
C GLU A 47 -10.69 28.53 -18.90
N VAL A 48 -11.65 27.92 -19.61
CA VAL A 48 -11.40 26.67 -20.36
C VAL A 48 -10.82 26.96 -21.74
N ARG A 49 -9.74 26.26 -22.08
CA ARG A 49 -9.04 26.38 -23.37
C ARG A 49 -9.31 25.22 -24.30
N SER A 50 -9.47 24.01 -23.77
CA SER A 50 -9.83 22.84 -24.54
C SER A 50 -10.32 21.71 -23.66
N VAL A 51 -11.14 20.82 -24.24
CA VAL A 51 -11.55 19.57 -23.62
C VAL A 51 -11.22 18.42 -24.57
N ILE A 52 -10.42 17.48 -24.08
CA ILE A 52 -9.98 16.30 -24.83
C ILE A 52 -10.57 15.07 -24.14
N PHE A 53 -11.31 14.27 -24.88
CA PHE A 53 -11.82 13.00 -24.42
C PHE A 53 -10.97 11.85 -24.94
N SER A 54 -10.91 10.76 -24.17
CA SER A 54 -10.55 9.45 -24.68
C SER A 54 -11.59 8.43 -24.26
N LEU A 55 -11.78 7.40 -25.09
CA LEU A 55 -12.72 6.32 -24.82
C LEU A 55 -12.08 4.97 -25.09
N THR A 56 -12.47 3.97 -24.31
CA THR A 56 -12.07 2.58 -24.55
C THR A 56 -12.66 2.04 -25.85
N THR A 57 -12.02 1.01 -26.40
CA THR A 57 -12.35 0.43 -27.71
C THR A 57 -13.71 -0.27 -27.74
N ASP A 58 -14.38 -0.44 -26.61
CA ASP A 58 -15.69 -1.06 -26.46
C ASP A 58 -16.85 -0.04 -26.42
N ILE A 59 -16.58 1.23 -26.73
CA ILE A 59 -17.59 2.29 -26.89
C ILE A 59 -17.66 2.71 -28.36
N HIS A 60 -18.82 2.56 -28.99
CA HIS A 60 -19.01 2.85 -30.42
C HIS A 60 -20.29 3.63 -30.72
N SER A 61 -21.27 3.60 -29.83
CA SER A 61 -22.61 4.10 -30.13
C SER A 61 -22.71 5.62 -30.20
N TYR A 62 -21.79 6.36 -29.56
CA TYR A 62 -21.80 7.82 -29.57
C TYR A 62 -20.46 8.48 -29.26
N HIS A 63 -20.26 9.70 -29.79
CA HIS A 63 -19.01 10.43 -29.65
C HIS A 63 -19.04 11.39 -28.45
N PRO A 64 -18.15 11.26 -27.44
CA PRO A 64 -18.16 12.10 -26.24
C PRO A 64 -18.07 13.60 -26.51
N ALA A 65 -17.24 14.03 -27.48
CA ALA A 65 -17.19 15.45 -27.86
C ALA A 65 -18.52 15.99 -28.43
N LYS A 66 -19.34 15.13 -29.05
CA LYS A 66 -20.67 15.52 -29.53
C LYS A 66 -21.65 15.62 -28.36
N ALA A 67 -21.63 14.64 -27.46
CA ALA A 67 -22.40 14.68 -26.21
C ALA A 67 -22.11 15.93 -25.37
N ALA A 68 -20.83 16.29 -25.21
CA ALA A 68 -20.42 17.50 -24.50
C ALA A 68 -20.98 18.77 -25.17
N ARG A 69 -20.89 18.86 -26.51
CA ARG A 69 -21.43 19.99 -27.27
C ARG A 69 -22.94 20.14 -27.08
N GLU A 70 -23.68 19.04 -27.20
CA GLU A 70 -25.14 19.00 -26.99
C GLU A 70 -25.55 19.30 -25.54
N SER A 71 -24.60 19.18 -24.60
CA SER A 71 -24.79 19.48 -23.17
C SER A 71 -24.40 20.91 -22.77
N GLY A 72 -24.08 21.79 -23.74
CA GLY A 72 -23.78 23.21 -23.47
C GLY A 72 -22.29 23.53 -23.26
N TYR A 73 -21.40 22.62 -23.66
CA TYR A 73 -19.93 22.82 -23.68
C TYR A 73 -19.40 23.18 -25.07
N ASP A 74 -20.21 23.87 -25.87
CA ASP A 74 -19.89 24.31 -27.23
C ASP A 74 -18.97 25.54 -27.32
N PHE A 75 -18.64 26.14 -26.17
CA PHE A 75 -17.83 27.35 -26.05
C PHE A 75 -16.31 27.13 -26.16
N CYS A 76 -15.84 25.88 -26.26
CA CYS A 76 -14.41 25.57 -26.39
C CYS A 76 -14.15 24.47 -27.42
N PRO A 77 -12.91 24.34 -27.93
CA PRO A 77 -12.49 23.21 -28.74
C PRO A 77 -12.69 21.88 -28.00
N LEU A 78 -13.40 20.95 -28.65
CA LEU A 78 -13.63 19.59 -28.16
C LEU A 78 -12.99 18.59 -29.12
N PHE A 79 -12.20 17.66 -28.59
CA PHE A 79 -11.59 16.56 -29.34
C PHE A 79 -11.87 15.24 -28.64
N ALA A 80 -12.00 14.14 -29.38
CA ALA A 80 -11.99 12.80 -28.78
C ALA A 80 -11.14 11.83 -29.59
N CYS A 81 -10.54 10.86 -28.90
CA CYS A 81 -9.82 9.75 -29.49
C CYS A 81 -10.20 8.42 -28.84
N THR A 82 -9.90 7.33 -29.54
CA THR A 82 -10.03 5.98 -28.98
C THR A 82 -8.68 5.54 -28.40
N GLU A 83 -8.73 4.90 -27.25
CA GLU A 83 -7.56 4.35 -26.56
C GLU A 83 -7.15 2.99 -27.16
N PRO A 84 -5.89 2.56 -26.99
CA PRO A 84 -5.53 1.17 -27.25
C PRO A 84 -6.28 0.24 -26.27
N ASP A 85 -6.66 -0.95 -26.74
CA ASP A 85 -7.21 -1.98 -25.85
C ASP A 85 -6.08 -2.59 -25.01
N ILE A 86 -6.22 -2.54 -23.69
CA ILE A 86 -5.25 -3.06 -22.72
C ILE A 86 -5.90 -4.18 -21.95
N GLU A 87 -5.24 -5.35 -21.89
CA GLU A 87 -5.71 -6.49 -21.11
C GLU A 87 -5.84 -6.12 -19.62
N GLY A 88 -7.00 -6.43 -19.01
CA GLY A 88 -7.32 -6.02 -17.64
C GLY A 88 -7.68 -4.55 -17.46
N GLY A 89 -7.71 -3.76 -18.54
CA GLY A 89 -8.13 -2.36 -18.52
C GLY A 89 -9.62 -2.18 -18.16
N LEU A 90 -9.93 -1.05 -17.52
CA LEU A 90 -11.31 -0.69 -17.18
C LEU A 90 -12.15 -0.53 -18.45
N LYS A 91 -13.19 -1.34 -18.59
CA LYS A 91 -14.10 -1.38 -19.75
C LYS A 91 -15.13 -0.25 -19.70
N LEU A 92 -15.70 0.08 -20.87
CA LEU A 92 -16.74 1.10 -21.04
C LEU A 92 -16.39 2.44 -20.34
N CYS A 93 -15.15 2.89 -20.49
CA CYS A 93 -14.63 4.05 -19.79
C CYS A 93 -14.46 5.25 -20.73
N ILE A 94 -14.92 6.42 -20.27
CA ILE A 94 -14.71 7.71 -20.92
C ILE A 94 -13.83 8.55 -20.00
N ARG A 95 -12.70 9.02 -20.51
CA ARG A 95 -11.78 9.93 -19.81
C ARG A 95 -11.82 11.31 -20.44
N VAL A 96 -11.48 12.31 -19.66
CA VAL A 96 -11.43 13.71 -20.09
C VAL A 96 -10.22 14.41 -19.52
N MET A 97 -9.65 15.30 -20.32
CA MET A 97 -8.61 16.25 -19.95
C MET A 97 -9.09 17.66 -20.31
N VAL A 98 -9.24 18.51 -19.32
CA VAL A 98 -9.68 19.89 -19.46
C VAL A 98 -8.49 20.80 -19.22
N SER A 99 -8.06 21.50 -20.26
CA SER A 99 -7.00 22.50 -20.16
C SER A 99 -7.61 23.82 -19.76
N ILE A 100 -7.13 24.40 -18.66
CA ILE A 100 -7.63 25.67 -18.13
C ILE A 100 -6.50 26.69 -18.01
N GLU A 101 -6.86 27.96 -18.11
CA GLU A 101 -6.00 29.09 -17.82
C GLU A 101 -6.74 30.01 -16.83
N PRO A 102 -6.54 29.81 -15.51
CA PRO A 102 -7.25 30.60 -14.51
C PRO A 102 -6.81 32.07 -14.54
N ALA A 103 -7.75 32.98 -14.31
CA ALA A 103 -7.48 34.42 -14.34
C ALA A 103 -6.47 34.86 -13.27
N ASP A 104 -6.46 34.16 -12.12
CA ASP A 104 -5.66 34.50 -10.94
C ASP A 104 -4.29 33.79 -10.88
N GLY A 105 -3.91 33.05 -11.92
CA GLY A 105 -2.66 32.29 -12.00
C GLY A 105 -2.81 30.80 -11.71
N LEU A 106 -1.76 30.15 -11.19
CA LEU A 106 -1.76 28.71 -10.91
C LEU A 106 -2.78 28.38 -9.79
N ARG A 107 -3.69 27.43 -10.04
CA ARG A 107 -4.70 26.98 -9.07
C ARG A 107 -4.54 25.49 -8.80
N ASP A 108 -4.63 25.11 -7.52
CA ASP A 108 -4.78 23.70 -7.16
C ASP A 108 -6.10 23.17 -7.72
N VAL A 109 -6.02 22.12 -8.53
CA VAL A 109 -7.17 21.52 -9.19
C VAL A 109 -7.58 20.21 -8.56
N LYS A 110 -8.88 19.99 -8.51
CA LYS A 110 -9.48 18.70 -8.18
C LYS A 110 -9.79 17.92 -9.44
N HIS A 111 -9.22 16.73 -9.53
CA HIS A 111 -9.57 15.78 -10.57
C HIS A 111 -10.85 15.02 -10.19
N VAL A 112 -11.66 14.65 -11.18
CA VAL A 112 -13.00 14.08 -10.93
C VAL A 112 -13.14 12.69 -11.55
N TYR A 113 -13.41 11.69 -10.71
CA TYR A 113 -13.58 10.31 -11.14
C TYR A 113 -14.92 9.77 -10.63
N LEU A 114 -15.77 9.34 -11.54
CA LEU A 114 -17.14 8.91 -11.27
C LEU A 114 -17.32 7.42 -11.56
N LYS A 115 -18.37 6.84 -10.97
CA LYS A 115 -18.78 5.44 -11.20
C LYS A 115 -17.59 4.46 -11.07
N GLY A 116 -17.42 3.51 -11.99
CA GLY A 116 -16.31 2.55 -11.99
C GLY A 116 -14.93 3.17 -12.22
N ALA A 117 -14.87 4.42 -12.71
CA ALA A 117 -13.60 5.13 -12.92
C ALA A 117 -12.97 5.66 -11.62
N LYS A 118 -13.68 5.60 -10.48
CA LYS A 118 -13.11 5.90 -9.16
C LYS A 118 -11.86 5.09 -8.84
N GLY A 119 -11.74 3.87 -9.38
CA GLY A 119 -10.57 3.01 -9.22
C GLY A 119 -9.33 3.40 -10.05
N LEU A 120 -9.46 4.33 -11.03
CA LEU A 120 -8.36 4.71 -11.94
C LEU A 120 -7.30 5.62 -11.30
N ARG A 121 -7.54 6.14 -10.10
CA ARG A 121 -6.59 6.94 -9.31
C ARG A 121 -6.50 6.43 -7.88
N GLN A 122 -5.71 5.38 -7.67
CA GLN A 122 -5.41 4.91 -6.33
C GLN A 122 -4.45 5.81 -5.55
N ASP A 123 -3.76 6.71 -6.25
CA ASP A 123 -2.87 7.73 -5.70
C ASP A 123 -3.61 8.96 -5.13
N ILE A 124 -4.93 9.11 -5.36
CA ILE A 124 -5.79 10.11 -4.72
C ILE A 124 -6.97 9.49 -3.95
N SER A 125 -7.27 8.21 -4.15
CA SER A 125 -8.22 7.51 -3.27
C SER A 125 -7.58 7.27 -1.90
N SER A 126 -8.27 7.67 -0.83
CA SER A 126 -8.00 7.39 0.60
C SER A 126 -6.84 6.43 0.90
N VAL A 127 -5.92 6.87 1.77
CA VAL A 127 -4.88 6.02 2.40
C VAL A 127 -5.40 4.59 2.60
N TYR A 128 -4.79 3.64 1.91
CA TYR A 128 -5.17 2.24 1.95
C TYR A 128 -4.00 1.40 2.43
N ASN A 129 -4.33 0.35 3.18
CA ASN A 129 -3.33 -0.49 3.81
C ASN A 129 -3.47 -1.94 3.33
N ILE A 130 -2.33 -2.56 3.03
CA ILE A 130 -2.20 -3.98 2.73
C ILE A 130 -1.56 -4.63 3.96
N ALA A 131 -2.33 -5.47 4.65
CA ALA A 131 -1.84 -6.26 5.77
C ALA A 131 -1.29 -7.61 5.28
N LEU A 132 -0.01 -7.87 5.55
CA LEU A 132 0.64 -9.15 5.28
C LEU A 132 1.05 -9.80 6.60
N ASP A 133 0.29 -10.81 7.00
CA ASP A 133 0.56 -11.62 8.19
C ASP A 133 1.11 -12.98 7.80
N GLY A 134 1.89 -13.58 8.70
CA GLY A 134 2.36 -14.94 8.51
C GLY A 134 3.62 -15.27 9.29
N PRO A 135 3.97 -16.56 9.37
CA PRO A 135 5.12 -17.02 10.14
C PRO A 135 6.46 -16.54 9.55
N ALA A 136 7.53 -16.64 10.34
CA ALA A 136 8.86 -16.28 9.88
C ALA A 136 9.30 -17.17 8.70
N GLY A 137 9.93 -16.58 7.68
CA GLY A 137 10.45 -17.32 6.52
C GLY A 137 9.42 -17.64 5.43
N SER A 138 8.17 -17.20 5.55
CA SER A 138 7.12 -17.43 4.54
C SER A 138 7.29 -16.62 3.24
N GLY A 139 8.28 -15.74 3.14
CA GLY A 139 8.49 -14.88 1.97
C GLY A 139 7.75 -13.53 2.02
N LYS A 140 6.94 -13.31 3.06
CA LYS A 140 6.14 -12.09 3.25
C LYS A 140 6.92 -10.78 3.11
N SER A 141 8.13 -10.66 3.68
CA SER A 141 8.90 -9.41 3.62
C SER A 141 9.41 -9.10 2.22
N THR A 142 9.70 -10.12 1.42
CA THR A 142 10.09 -9.95 0.01
C THR A 142 8.88 -9.53 -0.81
N ILE A 143 7.76 -10.24 -0.65
CA ILE A 143 6.48 -9.90 -1.30
C ILE A 143 6.05 -8.48 -0.94
N ALA A 144 6.15 -8.10 0.33
CA ALA A 144 5.77 -6.78 0.82
C ALA A 144 6.53 -5.64 0.14
N LYS A 145 7.84 -5.81 -0.03
CA LYS A 145 8.70 -4.84 -0.71
C LYS A 145 8.35 -4.70 -2.18
N ILE A 146 8.12 -5.82 -2.88
CA ILE A 146 7.74 -5.81 -4.29
C ILE A 146 6.39 -5.10 -4.46
N LEU A 147 5.40 -5.44 -3.63
CA LEU A 147 4.08 -4.78 -3.66
C LEU A 147 4.19 -3.27 -3.35
N ALA A 148 4.99 -2.89 -2.36
CA ALA A 148 5.20 -1.50 -2.00
C ALA A 148 5.82 -0.70 -3.15
N ASP A 149 6.83 -1.26 -3.82
CA ASP A 149 7.47 -0.66 -4.99
C ASP A 149 6.50 -0.54 -6.17
N ASP A 150 5.82 -1.64 -6.51
CA ASP A 150 4.86 -1.73 -7.61
C ASP A 150 3.68 -0.76 -7.48
N TYR A 151 3.20 -0.54 -6.25
CA TYR A 151 2.07 0.35 -5.97
C TYR A 151 2.51 1.75 -5.53
N HIS A 152 3.82 2.01 -5.44
CA HIS A 152 4.41 3.25 -4.93
C HIS A 152 3.85 3.67 -3.57
N ILE A 153 3.73 2.70 -2.65
CA ILE A 153 3.27 2.89 -1.28
C ILE A 153 4.36 2.49 -0.29
N LEU A 154 4.20 2.85 0.98
CA LEU A 154 5.21 2.60 1.99
C LEU A 154 5.35 1.11 2.31
N TYR A 155 6.57 0.61 2.49
CA TYR A 155 6.80 -0.67 3.15
C TYR A 155 7.09 -0.45 4.64
N LEU A 156 6.35 -1.12 5.53
CA LEU A 156 6.57 -1.08 6.97
C LEU A 156 6.88 -2.49 7.53
N ASP A 157 8.16 -2.76 7.81
CA ASP A 157 8.62 -3.91 8.60
C ASP A 157 8.32 -3.65 10.08
N THR A 158 7.15 -4.09 10.52
CA THR A 158 6.76 -3.99 11.93
C THR A 158 7.66 -4.82 12.85
N GLY A 159 8.24 -5.91 12.32
CA GLY A 159 9.17 -6.77 13.05
C GLY A 159 10.46 -6.05 13.43
N ALA A 160 10.92 -5.10 12.62
CA ALA A 160 12.11 -4.29 12.91
C ALA A 160 11.93 -3.45 14.19
N MET A 161 10.71 -2.96 14.43
CA MET A 161 10.37 -2.16 15.61
C MET A 161 10.47 -2.98 16.90
N TYR A 162 9.95 -4.22 16.89
CA TYR A 162 10.09 -5.16 18.01
C TYR A 162 11.55 -5.57 18.22
N ARG A 163 12.31 -5.78 17.13
CA ARG A 163 13.75 -6.08 17.21
C ARG A 163 14.57 -4.91 17.76
N ALA A 164 14.19 -3.66 17.50
CA ALA A 164 14.82 -2.50 18.14
C ALA A 164 14.59 -2.50 19.67
N CYS A 165 13.36 -2.80 20.11
CA CYS A 165 13.06 -2.95 21.54
C CYS A 165 13.89 -4.08 22.18
N ALA A 166 14.03 -5.22 21.48
CA ALA A 166 14.86 -6.33 21.93
C ALA A 166 16.34 -6.00 21.99
N LEU A 167 16.86 -5.30 21.00
CA LEU A 167 18.24 -4.82 21.02
C LEU A 167 18.49 -3.89 22.21
N ALA A 168 17.54 -3.01 22.53
CA ALA A 168 17.62 -2.15 23.70
C ALA A 168 17.69 -2.95 25.01
N ALA A 169 16.85 -3.99 25.16
CA ALA A 169 16.87 -4.87 26.32
C ALA A 169 18.22 -5.58 26.48
N LEU A 170 18.70 -6.18 25.39
CA LEU A 170 19.99 -6.87 25.36
C LEU A 170 21.17 -5.96 25.71
N ARG A 171 21.21 -4.74 25.14
CA ARG A 171 22.27 -3.75 25.43
C ARG A 171 22.28 -3.30 26.89
N ARG A 172 21.12 -3.27 27.55
CA ARG A 172 20.97 -2.86 28.95
C ARG A 172 21.02 -4.02 29.95
N GLY A 173 21.26 -5.25 29.47
CA GLY A 173 21.29 -6.45 30.31
C GLY A 173 19.94 -6.82 30.92
N ILE A 174 18.84 -6.31 30.35
CA ILE A 174 17.48 -6.58 30.81
C ILE A 174 17.03 -7.93 30.26
N ASN A 175 16.44 -8.76 31.13
CA ASN A 175 15.88 -10.03 30.70
C ASN A 175 14.63 -9.78 29.81
N PRO A 176 14.62 -10.22 28.53
CA PRO A 176 13.49 -10.02 27.62
C PRO A 176 12.18 -10.69 28.02
N GLN A 177 12.17 -11.51 29.07
CA GLN A 177 10.98 -12.16 29.62
C GLN A 177 10.49 -11.50 30.93
N ALA A 178 11.24 -10.57 31.51
CA ALA A 178 10.90 -9.93 32.78
C ALA A 178 9.94 -8.75 32.54
N ASP A 179 8.65 -8.96 32.78
CA ASP A 179 7.59 -7.99 32.43
C ASP A 179 7.79 -6.60 33.03
N SER A 180 8.15 -6.52 34.32
CA SER A 180 8.40 -5.24 35.00
C SER A 180 9.59 -4.47 34.41
N GLU A 181 10.68 -5.17 34.10
CA GLU A 181 11.88 -4.56 33.51
C GLU A 181 11.62 -4.11 32.06
N VAL A 182 10.95 -4.94 31.27
CA VAL A 182 10.58 -4.61 29.88
C VAL A 182 9.62 -3.42 29.83
N LYS A 183 8.63 -3.38 30.73
CA LYS A 183 7.71 -2.23 30.83
C LYS A 183 8.45 -0.93 31.13
N ASN A 184 9.38 -0.94 32.09
CA ASN A 184 10.21 0.22 32.41
C ASN A 184 11.10 0.62 31.23
N LEU A 185 11.70 -0.35 30.53
CA LEU A 185 12.50 -0.11 29.34
C LEU A 185 11.71 0.63 28.26
N ILE A 186 10.51 0.13 27.94
CA ILE A 186 9.64 0.71 26.90
C ILE A 186 9.26 2.16 27.20
N GLY A 187 9.11 2.52 28.47
CA GLY A 187 8.86 3.90 28.90
C GLY A 187 10.05 4.86 28.69
N THR A 188 11.26 4.33 28.49
CA THR A 188 12.49 5.14 28.39
C THR A 188 13.13 5.18 27.02
N ILE A 189 12.87 4.18 26.16
CA ILE A 189 13.47 4.11 24.82
C ILE A 189 12.70 4.97 23.81
N ASP A 190 13.44 5.56 22.88
CA ASP A 190 12.89 6.21 21.68
C ASP A 190 13.12 5.30 20.47
N VAL A 191 12.03 4.81 19.88
CA VAL A 191 12.07 4.00 18.65
C VAL A 191 11.41 4.82 17.55
N LYS A 192 12.18 5.10 16.49
CA LYS A 192 11.70 5.84 15.32
C LYS A 192 11.91 5.04 14.05
N VAL A 193 11.03 5.27 13.10
CA VAL A 193 11.12 4.75 11.75
C VAL A 193 11.30 5.93 10.82
N GLU A 194 12.39 5.92 10.06
CA GLU A 194 12.68 6.90 9.03
C GLU A 194 12.77 6.21 7.67
N TYR A 195 12.40 6.92 6.62
CA TYR A 195 12.48 6.42 5.26
C TYR A 195 13.55 7.21 4.52
N ARG A 196 14.56 6.51 4.00
CA ARG A 196 15.65 7.07 3.21
C ARG A 196 15.83 6.19 1.98
N ASP A 197 15.84 6.81 0.80
CA ASP A 197 16.00 6.12 -0.48
C ASP A 197 15.05 4.91 -0.67
N GLY A 198 13.78 5.07 -0.27
CA GLY A 198 12.76 4.02 -0.35
C GLY A 198 12.93 2.86 0.65
N THR A 199 13.91 2.94 1.54
CA THR A 199 14.21 1.90 2.54
C THR A 199 13.86 2.37 3.94
N GLN A 200 13.35 1.44 4.75
CA GLN A 200 13.09 1.66 6.17
C GLN A 200 14.40 1.63 6.97
N HIS A 201 14.67 2.72 7.69
CA HIS A 201 15.70 2.84 8.71
C HIS A 201 15.05 2.85 10.09
N THR A 202 15.54 2.01 11.00
CA THR A 202 15.04 1.95 12.38
C THR A 202 16.05 2.60 13.31
N LEU A 203 15.64 3.69 13.96
CA LEU A 203 16.45 4.39 14.95
C LEU A 203 16.05 3.95 16.36
N LEU A 204 17.05 3.71 17.21
CA LEU A 204 16.90 3.44 18.63
C LEU A 204 17.74 4.45 19.42
N ASP A 205 17.09 5.26 20.25
CA ASP A 205 17.72 6.32 21.04
C ASP A 205 18.60 7.27 20.17
N GLY A 206 18.17 7.50 18.91
CA GLY A 206 18.86 8.33 17.92
C GLY A 206 19.92 7.61 17.08
N GLU A 207 20.27 6.36 17.38
CA GLU A 207 21.23 5.55 16.61
C GLU A 207 20.51 4.71 15.54
N ASP A 208 21.04 4.66 14.32
CA ASP A 208 20.55 3.73 13.28
C ASP A 208 20.98 2.30 13.60
N VAL A 209 20.01 1.47 13.97
CA VAL A 209 20.22 0.08 14.37
C VAL A 209 19.78 -0.93 13.29
N SER A 210 19.51 -0.47 12.06
CA SER A 210 18.90 -1.27 10.99
C SER A 210 19.64 -2.58 10.66
N GLU A 211 20.97 -2.59 10.79
CA GLU A 211 21.79 -3.79 10.62
C GLU A 211 21.93 -4.59 11.93
N ALA A 212 22.09 -3.92 13.07
CA ALA A 212 22.22 -4.56 14.37
C ALA A 212 21.00 -5.43 14.73
N ILE A 213 19.80 -4.97 14.35
CA ILE A 213 18.54 -5.68 14.60
C ILE A 213 18.35 -6.95 13.75
N ARG A 214 19.23 -7.23 12.78
CA ARG A 214 19.13 -8.42 11.89
C ARG A 214 19.83 -9.66 12.45
N LYS A 215 20.57 -9.53 13.55
CA LYS A 215 21.26 -10.64 14.21
C LYS A 215 20.26 -11.68 14.75
N ASN A 216 20.68 -12.96 14.80
CA ASN A 216 19.82 -14.05 15.26
C ASN A 216 19.40 -13.88 16.72
N GLU A 217 20.34 -13.51 17.59
CA GLU A 217 20.10 -13.25 19.03
C GLU A 217 19.00 -12.19 19.25
N VAL A 218 19.01 -11.10 18.48
CA VAL A 218 18.00 -10.04 18.55
C VAL A 218 16.66 -10.55 18.03
N SER A 219 16.66 -11.36 16.98
CA SER A 219 15.45 -11.95 16.42
C SER A 219 14.75 -12.89 17.40
N MET A 220 15.51 -13.67 18.17
CA MET A 220 15.00 -14.54 19.23
C MET A 220 14.45 -13.72 20.40
N ALA A 221 15.21 -12.71 20.85
CA ALA A 221 14.77 -11.82 21.92
C ALA A 221 13.50 -11.03 21.56
N ALA A 222 13.32 -10.66 20.28
CA ALA A 222 12.13 -9.95 19.80
C ALA A 222 10.83 -10.74 19.96
N SER A 223 10.88 -12.08 19.85
CA SER A 223 9.72 -12.94 20.12
C SER A 223 9.24 -12.76 21.56
N ASN A 224 10.16 -12.86 22.53
CA ASN A 224 9.89 -12.65 23.95
C ASN A 224 9.38 -11.23 24.23
N ILE A 225 10.08 -10.22 23.70
CA ILE A 225 9.68 -8.80 23.85
C ILE A 225 8.26 -8.56 23.31
N SER A 226 7.88 -9.18 22.19
CA SER A 226 6.57 -9.00 21.58
C SER A 226 5.41 -9.66 22.36
N ALA A 227 5.71 -10.52 23.34
CA ALA A 227 4.70 -11.10 24.22
C ALA A 227 4.20 -10.11 25.28
N HIS A 228 4.99 -9.08 25.60
CA HIS A 228 4.64 -8.09 26.62
C HIS A 228 3.63 -7.07 26.10
N ARG A 229 2.51 -6.94 26.82
CA ARG A 229 1.42 -6.02 26.48
C ARG A 229 1.88 -4.56 26.30
N ALA A 230 2.71 -4.06 27.22
CA ALA A 230 3.19 -2.68 27.17
C ALA A 230 4.01 -2.36 25.91
N VAL A 231 4.79 -3.33 25.42
CA VAL A 231 5.52 -3.22 24.15
C VAL A 231 4.52 -3.12 22.99
N ARG A 232 3.53 -4.01 22.99
CA ARG A 232 2.53 -4.10 21.91
C ARG A 232 1.69 -2.85 21.79
N GLU A 233 1.18 -2.32 22.89
CA GLU A 233 0.40 -1.09 22.89
C GLU A 233 1.19 0.07 22.23
N LYS A 234 2.45 0.28 22.63
CA LYS A 234 3.32 1.31 22.04
C LYS A 234 3.60 1.08 20.55
N MET A 235 3.91 -0.16 20.16
CA MET A 235 4.24 -0.47 18.76
C MET A 235 3.00 -0.36 17.84
N VAL A 236 1.84 -0.83 18.30
CA VAL A 236 0.58 -0.75 17.55
C VAL A 236 0.16 0.71 17.35
N GLU A 237 0.28 1.54 18.38
CA GLU A 237 0.03 2.98 18.28
C GLU A 237 0.88 3.63 17.18
N MET A 238 2.18 3.35 17.18
CA MET A 238 3.11 3.88 16.17
C MET A 238 2.79 3.38 14.76
N GLN A 239 2.50 2.08 14.61
CA GLN A 239 2.13 1.48 13.32
C GLN A 239 0.84 2.10 12.76
N ARG A 240 -0.18 2.28 13.59
CA ARG A 240 -1.46 2.92 13.20
C ARG A 240 -1.27 4.38 12.80
N LYS A 241 -0.40 5.11 13.49
CA LYS A 241 -0.09 6.50 13.14
C LYS A 241 0.50 6.58 11.72
N ILE A 242 1.51 5.77 11.43
CA ILE A 242 2.14 5.69 10.10
C ILE A 242 1.09 5.30 9.04
N ALA A 243 0.32 4.23 9.30
CA ALA A 243 -0.68 3.70 8.38
C ALA A 243 -1.92 4.61 8.17
N LYS A 244 -2.06 5.70 8.95
CA LYS A 244 -3.12 6.70 8.79
C LYS A 244 -2.68 7.86 7.91
N GLU A 245 -1.39 8.17 7.90
CA GLU A 245 -0.83 9.31 7.15
C GLU A 245 -0.54 8.95 5.70
N MET A 246 -0.24 7.68 5.42
CA MET A 246 0.14 7.22 4.07
C MET A 246 -0.27 5.78 3.81
N SER A 247 -0.50 5.43 2.54
CA SER A 247 -0.75 4.06 2.13
C SER A 247 0.47 3.19 2.41
N CYS A 248 0.25 2.01 2.98
CA CYS A 248 1.31 1.13 3.45
C CYS A 248 1.04 -0.34 3.13
N VAL A 249 2.10 -1.09 2.82
CA VAL A 249 2.17 -2.54 3.04
C VAL A 249 2.79 -2.78 4.42
N LEU A 250 2.00 -3.28 5.35
CA LEU A 250 2.45 -3.62 6.70
C LEU A 250 2.77 -5.11 6.77
N ASP A 251 4.01 -5.42 7.12
CA ASP A 251 4.53 -6.77 7.20
C ASP A 251 4.69 -7.20 8.66
N GLY A 252 3.93 -8.21 9.11
CA GLY A 252 3.85 -8.57 10.53
C GLY A 252 3.33 -9.97 10.84
N ARG A 253 2.59 -10.08 11.96
CA ARG A 253 2.02 -11.32 12.53
C ARG A 253 0.53 -11.19 12.84
N ASP A 254 0.12 -9.99 13.22
CA ASP A 254 -1.21 -9.65 13.71
C ASP A 254 -1.71 -8.32 13.11
N ILE A 255 -1.21 -7.97 11.93
CA ILE A 255 -1.57 -6.73 11.24
C ILE A 255 -3.06 -6.71 10.95
N GLY A 256 -3.59 -7.70 10.23
CA GLY A 256 -4.99 -7.75 9.83
C GLY A 256 -5.95 -8.13 10.95
N SER A 257 -5.45 -8.69 12.06
CA SER A 257 -6.26 -9.15 13.19
C SER A 257 -6.28 -8.19 14.38
N ALA A 258 -5.22 -7.41 14.60
CA ALA A 258 -5.11 -6.52 15.75
C ALA A 258 -4.68 -5.09 15.38
N VAL A 259 -3.66 -4.91 14.53
CA VAL A 259 -3.11 -3.57 14.21
C VAL A 259 -4.09 -2.77 13.36
N LEU A 260 -4.50 -3.34 12.23
CA LEU A 260 -5.39 -2.75 11.22
C LEU A 260 -6.55 -3.74 10.91
N PRO A 261 -7.48 -3.94 11.86
CA PRO A 261 -8.63 -4.81 11.66
C PRO A 261 -9.56 -4.33 10.53
N ASP A 262 -9.45 -3.07 10.11
CA ASP A 262 -10.21 -2.51 9.00
C ASP A 262 -9.38 -2.36 7.71
N ALA A 263 -8.19 -2.98 7.63
CA ALA A 263 -7.38 -2.95 6.43
C ALA A 263 -8.16 -3.51 5.22
N LYS A 264 -8.19 -2.75 4.12
CA LYS A 264 -8.92 -3.10 2.89
C LYS A 264 -8.44 -4.43 2.30
N PHE A 265 -7.13 -4.69 2.39
CA PHE A 265 -6.52 -5.91 1.88
C PHE A 265 -5.77 -6.61 3.00
N LYS A 266 -6.10 -7.87 3.25
CA LYS A 266 -5.47 -8.71 4.27
C LYS A 266 -5.10 -10.06 3.67
N PHE A 267 -3.84 -10.43 3.83
CA PHE A 267 -3.33 -11.71 3.35
C PHE A 267 -2.58 -12.42 4.47
N TYR A 268 -2.76 -13.73 4.55
CA TYR A 268 -2.00 -14.61 5.41
C TYR A 268 -1.03 -15.44 4.56
N VAL A 269 0.23 -15.00 4.51
CA VAL A 269 1.30 -15.60 3.71
C VAL A 269 1.97 -16.70 4.52
N THR A 270 1.80 -17.95 4.10
CA THR A 270 2.33 -19.12 4.78
C THR A 270 3.23 -19.98 3.88
N ALA A 271 3.93 -20.92 4.48
CA ALA A 271 4.64 -22.01 3.81
C ALA A 271 4.97 -23.12 4.82
N ASP A 272 5.21 -24.33 4.31
CA ASP A 272 5.70 -25.44 5.10
C ASP A 272 6.94 -25.07 5.93
N SER A 273 7.00 -25.56 7.17
CA SER A 273 8.08 -25.21 8.11
C SER A 273 9.48 -25.57 7.61
N LYS A 274 9.64 -26.68 6.89
CA LYS A 274 10.93 -27.07 6.31
C LYS A 274 11.29 -26.18 5.14
N VAL A 275 10.31 -25.79 4.31
CA VAL A 275 10.53 -24.81 3.23
C VAL A 275 10.99 -23.47 3.79
N ARG A 276 10.34 -22.98 4.86
CA ARG A 276 10.74 -21.73 5.55
C ARG A 276 12.13 -21.83 6.16
N ALA A 277 12.45 -22.97 6.80
CA ALA A 277 13.78 -23.24 7.34
C ALA A 277 14.85 -23.26 6.24
N MET A 278 14.58 -23.90 5.10
CA MET A 278 15.51 -23.97 3.97
C MET A 278 15.78 -22.58 3.38
N ARG A 279 14.74 -21.75 3.21
CA ARG A 279 14.88 -20.36 2.75
C ARG A 279 15.77 -19.55 3.70
N ARG A 280 15.53 -19.67 5.01
CA ARG A 280 16.32 -18.97 6.02
C ARG A 280 17.76 -19.48 6.09
N PHE A 281 17.95 -20.79 5.98
CA PHE A 281 19.27 -21.42 5.95
C PHE A 281 20.12 -20.88 4.79
N LYS A 282 19.52 -20.80 3.59
CA LYS A 282 20.14 -20.22 2.40
C LYS A 282 20.51 -18.75 2.62
N GLU A 283 19.59 -17.92 3.15
CA GLU A 283 19.84 -16.50 3.44
C GLU A 283 21.02 -16.29 4.41
N LEU A 284 21.11 -17.11 5.47
CA LEU A 284 22.19 -17.00 6.46
C LEU A 284 23.53 -17.49 5.90
N THR A 285 23.51 -18.57 5.12
CA THR A 285 24.70 -19.12 4.46
C THR A 285 25.27 -18.14 3.43
N GLU A 286 24.41 -17.48 2.64
CA GLU A 286 24.81 -16.42 1.69
C GLU A 286 25.45 -15.22 2.38
N ARG A 287 25.10 -14.96 3.64
CA ARG A 287 25.75 -13.93 4.49
C ARG A 287 27.02 -14.41 5.19
N GLY A 288 27.49 -15.62 4.88
CA GLY A 288 28.70 -16.20 5.48
C GLY A 288 28.52 -16.70 6.92
N GLN A 289 27.29 -16.84 7.40
CA GLN A 289 27.02 -17.38 8.75
C GLN A 289 26.98 -18.91 8.71
N LYS A 290 27.69 -19.54 9.64
CA LYS A 290 27.62 -21.00 9.84
C LYS A 290 26.41 -21.31 10.71
N VAL A 291 25.41 -21.94 10.12
CA VAL A 291 24.20 -22.39 10.81
C VAL A 291 23.94 -23.86 10.51
N ASP A 292 23.33 -24.56 11.45
CA ASP A 292 22.87 -25.94 11.28
C ASP A 292 21.39 -25.95 10.90
N PHE A 293 21.01 -26.72 9.88
CA PHE A 293 19.65 -26.74 9.36
C PHE A 293 18.64 -27.25 10.40
N GLU A 294 18.96 -28.33 11.11
CA GLU A 294 18.06 -28.94 12.09
C GLU A 294 17.84 -28.03 13.30
N THR A 295 18.90 -27.36 13.76
CA THR A 295 18.82 -26.34 14.80
C THR A 295 17.94 -25.17 14.36
N LEU A 296 18.16 -24.65 13.15
CA LEU A 296 17.38 -23.54 12.62
C LEU A 296 15.90 -23.90 12.41
N HIS A 297 15.61 -25.11 11.95
CA HIS A 297 14.23 -25.59 11.80
C HIS A 297 13.52 -25.65 13.15
N ARG A 298 14.20 -26.15 14.19
CA ARG A 298 13.69 -26.17 15.56
C ARG A 298 13.44 -24.77 16.11
N GLU A 299 14.36 -23.83 15.90
CA GLU A 299 14.21 -22.43 16.29
C GLU A 299 12.99 -21.78 15.62
N ILE A 300 12.76 -22.08 14.33
CA ILE A 300 11.58 -21.59 13.61
C ILE A 300 10.28 -22.15 14.21
N LEU A 301 10.23 -23.46 14.50
CA LEU A 301 9.04 -24.07 15.12
C LEU A 301 8.78 -23.51 16.52
N GLN A 302 9.84 -23.32 17.32
CA GLN A 302 9.73 -22.71 18.64
C GLN A 302 9.17 -21.29 18.54
N ARG A 303 9.66 -20.52 17.56
CA ARG A 303 9.19 -19.16 17.33
C ARG A 303 7.73 -19.12 16.86
N ASP A 304 7.34 -20.00 15.93
CA ASP A 304 5.96 -20.06 15.47
C ASP A 304 5.00 -20.40 16.62
N LYS A 305 5.42 -21.30 17.52
CA LYS A 305 4.68 -21.62 18.75
C LYS A 305 4.55 -20.40 19.65
N GLN A 306 5.65 -19.68 19.91
CA GLN A 306 5.62 -18.44 20.72
C GLN A 306 4.73 -17.36 20.10
N ASP A 307 4.84 -17.15 18.79
CA ASP A 307 4.06 -16.15 18.05
C ASP A 307 2.56 -16.49 18.09
N SER A 308 2.18 -17.77 18.02
CA SER A 308 0.77 -18.22 17.97
C SER A 308 0.12 -18.45 19.33
N GLU A 309 0.89 -18.83 20.37
CA GLU A 309 0.35 -19.10 21.71
C GLU A 309 0.40 -17.88 22.64
N ARG A 310 0.96 -16.75 22.20
CA ARG A 310 1.01 -15.54 23.03
C ARG A 310 -0.40 -15.06 23.41
N GLU A 311 -0.54 -14.66 24.68
CA GLU A 311 -1.80 -14.16 25.23
C GLU A 311 -2.30 -12.92 24.49
N PHE A 312 -1.39 -12.00 24.16
CA PHE A 312 -1.74 -10.74 23.50
C PHE A 312 -1.52 -10.78 22.00
N SER A 313 -2.63 -10.65 21.27
CA SER A 313 -2.68 -10.49 19.80
C SER A 313 -1.84 -11.55 19.07
N PRO A 314 -2.15 -12.86 19.21
CA PRO A 314 -1.39 -13.96 18.63
C PRO A 314 -1.28 -13.91 17.11
N LEU A 315 -0.28 -14.59 16.55
CA LEU A 315 -0.23 -14.92 15.13
C LEU A 315 -1.43 -15.79 14.79
N LYS A 316 -2.45 -15.16 14.22
CA LYS A 316 -3.67 -15.79 13.74
C LYS A 316 -4.05 -15.14 12.41
N GLN A 317 -4.46 -15.95 11.46
CA GLN A 317 -5.16 -15.46 10.27
C GLN A 317 -6.42 -14.69 10.70
N ALA A 318 -6.57 -13.45 10.25
CA ALA A 318 -7.81 -12.71 10.41
C ALA A 318 -8.94 -13.39 9.62
N ASP A 319 -10.17 -13.34 10.12
CA ASP A 319 -11.27 -14.14 9.56
C ASP A 319 -11.60 -13.77 8.10
N ASP A 320 -11.27 -12.55 7.66
CA ASP A 320 -11.42 -12.03 6.30
C ASP A 320 -10.11 -11.99 5.49
N ALA A 321 -9.00 -12.51 6.04
CA ALA A 321 -7.73 -12.58 5.34
C ALA A 321 -7.67 -13.76 4.35
N VAL A 322 -7.11 -13.51 3.16
CA VAL A 322 -6.92 -14.55 2.14
C VAL A 322 -5.60 -15.28 2.36
N VAL A 323 -5.62 -16.61 2.39
CA VAL A 323 -4.40 -17.42 2.54
C VAL A 323 -3.61 -17.47 1.24
N VAL A 324 -2.31 -17.20 1.33
CA VAL A 324 -1.35 -17.33 0.25
C VAL A 324 -0.27 -18.31 0.68
N ASP A 325 -0.44 -19.58 0.32
CA ASP A 325 0.56 -20.62 0.55
C ASP A 325 1.66 -20.54 -0.51
N THR A 326 2.88 -20.26 -0.06
CA THR A 326 4.07 -20.13 -0.91
C THR A 326 4.96 -21.37 -0.89
N SER A 327 4.51 -22.49 -0.32
CA SER A 327 5.30 -23.74 -0.23
C SER A 327 5.81 -24.23 -1.59
N HIS A 328 5.00 -24.03 -2.63
CA HIS A 328 5.29 -24.46 -4.00
C HIS A 328 5.24 -23.30 -5.01
N LEU A 329 5.21 -22.05 -4.54
CA LEU A 329 5.18 -20.86 -5.40
C LEU A 329 6.53 -20.14 -5.36
N GLY A 330 6.96 -19.69 -6.52
CA GLY A 330 7.99 -18.65 -6.64
C GLY A 330 7.52 -17.32 -6.06
N ILE A 331 8.46 -16.42 -5.79
CA ILE A 331 8.14 -15.07 -5.29
C ILE A 331 7.26 -14.32 -6.30
N ASP A 332 7.62 -14.35 -7.58
CA ASP A 332 6.89 -13.63 -8.63
C ASP A 332 5.46 -14.15 -8.80
N GLU A 333 5.26 -15.47 -8.70
CA GLU A 333 3.93 -16.09 -8.75
C GLU A 333 3.08 -15.69 -7.53
N ALA A 334 3.69 -15.67 -6.33
CA ALA A 334 3.01 -15.25 -5.12
C ALA A 334 2.61 -13.77 -5.17
N VAL A 335 3.49 -12.91 -5.67
CA VAL A 335 3.21 -11.48 -5.90
C VAL A 335 2.09 -11.32 -6.92
N ALA A 336 2.17 -11.97 -8.09
CA ALA A 336 1.15 -11.89 -9.13
C ALA A 336 -0.22 -12.33 -8.60
N LYS A 337 -0.27 -13.41 -7.81
CA LYS A 337 -1.50 -13.88 -7.15
C LYS A 337 -2.08 -12.84 -6.20
N ILE A 338 -1.25 -12.19 -5.38
CA ILE A 338 -1.70 -11.13 -4.46
C ILE A 338 -2.20 -9.90 -5.25
N LYS A 339 -1.49 -9.47 -6.29
CA LYS A 339 -1.90 -8.33 -7.13
C LYS A 339 -3.23 -8.59 -7.82
N ALA A 340 -3.46 -9.81 -8.32
CA ALA A 340 -4.75 -10.20 -8.90
C ALA A 340 -5.91 -10.15 -7.88
N LEU A 341 -5.66 -10.57 -6.64
CA LEU A 341 -6.64 -10.49 -5.54
C LEU A 341 -6.92 -9.05 -5.08
N ILE A 342 -5.90 -8.19 -5.14
CA ILE A 342 -6.08 -6.75 -4.90
C ILE A 342 -6.97 -6.19 -6.00
N GLN A 343 -6.62 -6.44 -7.27
CA GLN A 343 -7.32 -5.91 -8.44
C GLN A 343 -8.80 -6.34 -8.50
N SER A 344 -9.14 -7.56 -8.07
CA SER A 344 -10.54 -8.02 -8.06
C SER A 344 -11.43 -7.34 -7.02
N LYS A 345 -10.84 -6.60 -6.07
CA LYS A 345 -11.53 -5.84 -5.02
C LYS A 345 -11.53 -4.32 -5.27
N ILE A 346 -11.03 -3.89 -6.42
CA ILE A 346 -10.98 -2.49 -6.88
C ILE A 346 -12.00 -2.31 -8.00
#